data_AF-A0AAU2EKU2-F1
#
_entry.id   AF-A0AAU2EKU2-F1
#
_cell.length_a   1.000
_cell.length_b   1.000
_cell.length_c   1.000
_cell.angle_alpha   90.00
_cell.angle_beta   90.00
_cell.angle_gamma   90.00
#
_symmetry.space_group_name_H-M   'P 1'
#
loop_
_entity.id
_entity.type
_entity.pdbx_description
1 polymer ?
#
loop_
_entity_poly.entity_id
_entity_poly.type
_entity_poly.pdbx_seq_one_letter_code
_entity_poly.pdbx_strand_id
1 'polypeptide(L)' 'MFASFACLAEPVEHVVVHHSHVPGPVVGLFMAAPSLAEAEHTALEICRRAVADHPALRGISVVSCGAVLVPGPWDAE' A
#
# COMPACT_ATOMS: atom_id res chain seq x y z
N MET A 1 9.81 -10.24 15.29
CA MET A 1 8.73 -11.12 14.78
C MET A 1 8.17 -10.45 13.54
N PHE A 2 8.08 -11.17 12.42
CA PHE A 2 7.49 -10.64 11.19
C PHE A 2 5.99 -10.96 11.20
N ALA A 3 5.15 -9.99 10.84
CA ALA A 3 3.71 -10.15 10.71
C ALA A 3 3.30 -9.83 9.26
N SER A 4 2.43 -10.65 8.68
CA SER A 4 1.82 -10.40 7.38
C SER A 4 0.33 -10.09 7.57
N PHE A 5 -0.16 -9.10 6.83
CA PHE A 5 -1.58 -8.75 6.77
C PHE A 5 -2.16 -8.91 5.36
N ALA A 6 -1.34 -9.39 4.42
CA ALA A 6 -1.80 -9.86 3.13
C ALA A 6 -2.23 -11.33 3.22
N CYS A 7 -3.33 -11.66 2.56
CA CYS A 7 -3.78 -13.03 2.34
C CYS A 7 -3.06 -13.65 1.15
N LEU A 8 -3.06 -14.99 1.05
CA LEU A 8 -2.41 -15.72 -0.05
C LEU A 8 -2.94 -15.34 -1.45
N ALA A 9 -4.20 -14.91 -1.55
CA ALA A 9 -4.81 -14.49 -2.80
C ALA A 9 -4.44 -13.04 -3.19
N GLU A 10 -3.79 -12.29 -2.31
CA GLU A 10 -3.43 -10.89 -2.56
C GLU A 10 -1.99 -10.83 -3.08
N PRO A 11 -1.79 -10.46 -4.35
CA PRO A 11 -0.51 -10.65 -5.05
C PRO A 11 0.48 -9.52 -4.77
N VAL A 12 0.76 -9.24 -3.49
CA VAL A 12 1.79 -8.27 -3.09
C VAL A 12 3.17 -8.87 -3.31
N GLU A 13 3.97 -8.21 -4.13
CA GLU A 13 5.33 -8.64 -4.49
C GLU A 13 6.38 -7.90 -3.65
N HIS A 14 6.15 -6.60 -3.39
CA HIS A 14 7.10 -5.76 -2.68
C HIS A 14 6.43 -4.65 -1.87
N VAL A 15 7.08 -4.25 -0.78
CA VAL A 15 6.63 -3.20 0.14
C VAL A 15 7.77 -2.23 0.40
N VAL A 16 7.51 -0.93 0.24
CA VAL A 16 8.44 0.16 0.54
C VAL A 16 7.81 1.11 1.55
N VAL A 17 8.60 1.60 2.51
CA VAL A 17 8.12 2.57 3.51
C VAL A 17 8.90 3.86 3.41
N HIS A 18 8.18 4.96 3.21
CA HIS A 18 8.71 6.33 3.23
C HIS A 18 8.31 7.00 4.54
N HIS A 19 9.26 7.13 5.47
CA HIS A 19 9.02 7.62 6.82
C HIS A 19 8.91 9.15 6.94
N SER A 20 9.47 9.88 5.97
CA SER A 20 9.68 11.33 6.06
C SER A 20 8.63 12.17 5.34
N HIS A 21 7.49 11.57 4.97
CA HIS A 21 6.44 12.31 4.28
C HIS A 21 5.56 13.08 5.28
N VAL A 22 5.14 14.28 4.92
CA VAL A 22 4.20 15.09 5.72
C VAL A 22 2.83 14.94 5.06
N PRO A 23 1.76 14.57 5.80
CA PRO A 23 1.62 14.58 7.26
C PRO A 23 1.98 13.28 8.00
N GLY A 24 2.45 12.23 7.32
CA GLY A 24 2.81 10.97 7.97
C GLY A 24 3.47 9.97 7.01
N PRO A 25 3.89 8.79 7.50
CA PRO A 25 4.58 7.80 6.67
C PRO A 25 3.69 7.29 5.53
N VAL A 26 4.31 7.01 4.39
CA VAL A 26 3.64 6.42 3.22
C VAL A 26 4.17 5.00 3.02
N VAL A 27 3.26 4.06 2.77
CA VAL A 27 3.59 2.68 2.41
C VAL A 27 3.26 2.48 0.94
N GLY A 28 4.26 2.13 0.14
CA GLY A 28 4.11 1.73 -1.26
C GLY A 28 3.99 0.22 -1.36
N LEU A 29 2.96 -0.27 -2.04
CA LEU A 29 2.78 -1.68 -2.35
C LEU A 29 2.93 -1.88 -3.86
N PHE A 30 3.79 -2.82 -4.24
CA PHE A 30 3.92 -3.29 -5.62
C PHE A 30 3.21 -4.63 -5.73
N MET A 31 2.23 -4.70 -6.63
CA MET A 31 1.37 -5.86 -6.78
C MET A 31 0.83 -5.97 -8.20
N ALA A 32 0.51 -7.20 -8.62
CA ALA A 32 -0.22 -7.44 -9.85
C ALA A 32 -1.73 -7.32 -9.60
N ALA A 33 -2.48 -6.67 -10.48
CA ALA A 33 -3.93 -6.65 -10.39
C ALA A 33 -4.56 -6.55 -11.77
N PRO A 34 -5.79 -7.08 -11.96
CA PRO A 34 -6.52 -6.94 -13.23
C PRO A 34 -6.83 -5.48 -13.60
N SER A 35 -6.92 -4.58 -12.60
CA SER A 35 -7.21 -3.16 -12.79
C SER A 35 -6.61 -2.28 -11.71
N LEU A 36 -6.48 -0.97 -11.99
CA LEU A 36 -6.02 0.02 -11.02
C LEU A 36 -6.94 0.08 -9.79
N ALA A 37 -8.25 0.05 -10.01
CA ALA A 37 -9.24 0.10 -8.94
C ALA A 37 -9.13 -1.13 -8.02
N GLU A 38 -8.88 -2.31 -8.57
CA GLU A 38 -8.64 -3.52 -7.77
C GLU A 38 -7.32 -3.45 -6.99
N ALA A 39 -6.26 -2.91 -7.59
CA ALA A 39 -5.00 -2.70 -6.89
C ALA A 39 -5.17 -1.76 -5.68
N GLU A 40 -5.83 -0.61 -5.88
CA GLU A 40 -6.09 0.38 -4.84
C GLU A 40 -7.00 -0.18 -3.74
N HIS A 41 -8.04 -0.92 -4.12
CA HIS A 41 -8.95 -1.57 -3.17
C HIS A 41 -8.20 -2.58 -2.30
N THR A 42 -7.45 -3.49 -2.92
CA THR A 42 -6.69 -4.53 -2.21
C THR A 42 -5.62 -3.91 -1.31
N ALA A 43 -4.89 -2.91 -1.81
CA ALA A 43 -3.90 -2.17 -1.02
C ALA A 43 -4.52 -1.53 0.23
N LEU A 44 -5.69 -0.93 0.08
CA LEU A 44 -6.42 -0.31 1.18
C LEU A 44 -6.87 -1.34 2.23
N GLU A 45 -7.36 -2.50 1.81
CA GLU A 45 -7.79 -3.58 2.71
C GLU A 45 -6.63 -4.18 3.51
N ILE A 46 -5.48 -4.39 2.87
CA ILE A 46 -4.26 -4.87 3.53
C ILE A 46 -3.81 -3.84 4.59
N CYS A 47 -3.72 -2.57 4.21
CA CYS A 47 -3.29 -1.51 5.11
C CYS A 47 -4.26 -1.32 6.28
N ARG A 48 -5.58 -1.41 6.05
CA ARG A 48 -6.60 -1.34 7.10
C ARG A 48 -6.47 -2.49 8.10
N ARG A 49 -6.27 -3.72 7.63
CA ARG A 49 -6.00 -4.87 8.52
C ARG A 49 -4.74 -4.67 9.32
N ALA A 50 -3.65 -4.22 8.69
CA ALA A 50 -2.40 -3.96 9.38
C ALA A 50 -2.54 -2.94 10.53
N VAL A 51 -3.18 -1.79 10.29
CA VAL A 51 -3.36 -0.77 11.34
C VAL A 51 -4.37 -1.18 12.42
N ALA A 52 -5.33 -2.05 12.10
CA ALA A 52 -6.29 -2.57 13.06
C ALA A 52 -5.66 -3.63 13.99
N ASP A 53 -4.85 -4.53 13.43
CA ASP A 53 -4.45 -5.76 14.12
C ASP A 53 -3.01 -5.72 14.65
N HIS A 54 -2.13 -4.87 14.09
CA HIS A 54 -0.74 -4.80 14.55
C HIS A 54 -0.57 -3.87 15.77
N PRO A 55 -0.14 -4.38 16.95
CA PRO A 55 -0.05 -3.57 18.17
C PRO A 55 0.85 -2.34 18.08
N ALA A 56 1.91 -2.40 17.26
CA ALA A 56 2.83 -1.27 17.08
C ALA A 56 2.27 -0.14 16.19
N LEU A 57 1.15 -0.37 15.50
CA LEU A 57 0.49 0.62 14.64
C LEU A 57 -0.72 1.28 15.32
N ARG A 58 -0.94 1.03 16.61
CA ARG A 58 -2.05 1.64 17.35
C ARG A 58 -2.01 3.17 17.26
N GLY A 59 -3.18 3.76 16.97
CA GLY A 59 -3.33 5.21 16.80
C GLY A 59 -2.99 5.72 15.40
N ILE A 60 -2.50 4.85 14.50
CA ILE A 60 -2.32 5.17 13.08
C ILE A 60 -3.62 4.84 12.34
N SER A 61 -4.01 5.72 11.41
CA SER A 61 -5.12 5.49 10.48
C SER A 61 -4.67 5.68 9.03
N VAL A 62 -5.31 4.95 8.12
CA VAL A 62 -5.12 5.17 6.68
C VAL A 62 -5.90 6.42 6.29
N VAL A 63 -5.18 7.50 5.94
CA VAL A 63 -5.79 8.78 5.54
C VAL A 63 -6.13 8.85 4.05
N SER A 64 -5.37 8.13 3.23
CA SER A 64 -5.54 8.07 1.77
C SER A 64 -4.90 6.79 1.24
N CYS A 65 -5.45 6.27 0.14
CA CYS A 65 -4.85 5.19 -0.64
C CYS A 65 -5.16 5.46 -2.11
N GLY A 66 -4.16 5.30 -2.95
CA GLY A 66 -4.28 5.54 -4.39
C GLY A 66 -2.95 5.21 -5.06
N ALA A 67 -3.03 4.81 -6.32
CA ALA A 67 -1.86 4.60 -7.13
C ALA A 67 -1.30 5.94 -7.60
N VAL A 68 0.02 6.07 -7.55
CA VAL A 68 0.69 7.21 -8.19
C VAL A 68 0.86 6.88 -9.66
N LEU A 69 0.05 7.50 -10.51
CA LEU A 69 0.27 7.49 -11.95
C LEU A 69 1.47 8.40 -12.25
N VAL A 70 2.66 7.81 -12.29
CA VAL A 70 3.87 8.53 -12.67
C VAL A 70 3.90 8.59 -14.21
N PRO A 71 3.85 9.78 -14.83
CA PRO A 71 4.16 9.90 -16.24
C PRO A 71 5.57 9.33 -16.44
N GLY A 72 5.72 8.38 -17.35
CA GLY A 72 7.01 7.79 -17.61
C GLY A 72 8.05 8.85 -18.00
N PRO A 73 9.36 8.64 -17.72
CA PRO A 73 10.43 9.47 -18.26
C PRO A 73 10.66 9.21 -19.77
N TRP A 74 9.85 8.36 -20.37
CA TRP A 74 9.84 8.00 -21.78
C TRP A 74 8.75 8.81 -22.50
N ASP A 75 9.09 9.34 -23.68
CA ASP A 75 8.12 10.01 -24.55
C ASP A 75 6.96 9.05 -24.84
N ALA A 76 5.73 9.54 -24.71
CA ALA A 76 4.57 8.83 -25.24
C ALA A 76 4.69 8.84 -26.77
N GLU A 77 4.86 7.65 -27.37
CA GLU A 77 4.74 7.49 -28.84
C GLU A 77 3.36 7.90 -29.35
#